data_AF-A0A699X6C1-F1
#
_entry.id   AF-A0A699X6C1-F1
#
_cell.length_a   1.000
_cell.length_b   1.000
_cell.length_c   1.000
_cell.angle_alpha   90.00
_cell.angle_beta   90.00
_cell.angle_gamma   90.00
#
_symmetry.space_group_name_H-M   'P 1'
#
loop_
_entity.id
_entity.type
_entity.pdbx_description
1 polymer ?
#
loop_
_entity_poly.entity_id
_entity_poly.type
_entity_poly.pdbx_seq_one_letter_code
_entity_poly.pdbx_strand_id
1 'polypeptide(L)'
;ADKEVQPDALAALAASAALSISDIPFAGPISEVRVARIDGQFQINPKTSDLQRADMDLIVGATGDSVAMVEGEMDEVSEEEMVAAIAFAHEAIKAQVQLQK
;
A
#
# COMPACT_ATOMS: atom_id res chain seq x y z
N ALA A 1 -17.03 8.08 7.52
CA ALA A 1 -15.91 7.15 7.29
C ALA A 1 -15.92 6.10 8.39
N ASP A 2 -15.54 4.87 8.08
CA ASP A 2 -15.24 3.87 9.10
C ASP A 2 -14.00 4.33 9.89
N LYS A 3 -14.00 4.20 11.21
CA LYS A 3 -12.90 4.64 12.07
C LYS A 3 -11.70 3.68 12.01
N GLU A 4 -11.98 2.42 11.68
CA GLU A 4 -10.97 1.37 11.66
C GLU A 4 -10.24 1.29 10.32
N VAL A 5 -10.72 1.96 9.27
CA VAL A 5 -10.12 1.93 7.94
C VAL A 5 -9.60 3.31 7.61
N GLN A 6 -8.27 3.45 7.55
CA GLN A 6 -7.67 4.70 7.11
C GLN A 6 -7.90 4.88 5.60
N PRO A 7 -8.46 6.03 5.17
CA PRO A 7 -8.80 6.26 3.77
C PRO A 7 -7.58 6.52 2.88
N ASP A 8 -6.44 6.88 3.47
CA ASP A 8 -5.19 7.13 2.75
C ASP A 8 -4.75 5.88 1.98
N ALA A 9 -4.76 4.69 2.59
CA ALA A 9 -4.38 3.43 1.94
C ALA A 9 -5.29 2.99 0.78
N LEU A 10 -6.35 3.74 0.47
CA LEU A 10 -7.29 3.50 -0.62
C LEU A 10 -7.35 4.67 -1.61
N ALA A 11 -6.70 5.79 -1.31
CA ALA A 11 -6.88 7.04 -2.04
C ALA A 11 -6.30 6.94 -3.45
N ALA A 12 -5.07 6.43 -3.61
CA ALA A 12 -4.46 6.24 -4.91
C ALA A 12 -5.16 5.16 -5.73
N LEU A 13 -5.70 4.10 -5.10
CA LEU A 13 -6.54 3.12 -5.80
C LEU A 13 -7.78 3.80 -6.40
N ALA A 14 -8.49 4.59 -5.60
CA ALA A 14 -9.68 5.31 -6.06
C ALA A 14 -9.36 6.33 -7.16
N ALA A 15 -8.29 7.11 -6.99
CA ALA A 15 -7.84 8.07 -7.98
C ALA A 15 -7.39 7.41 -9.28
N SER A 16 -6.63 6.32 -9.20
CA SER A 16 -6.19 5.54 -10.35
C SER A 16 -7.37 4.91 -11.10
N ALA A 17 -8.36 4.35 -10.38
CA ALA A 17 -9.57 3.82 -11.00
C ALA A 17 -10.36 4.92 -11.74
N ALA A 18 -10.49 6.11 -11.14
CA ALA A 18 -11.14 7.25 -11.77
C ALA A 18 -10.40 7.74 -13.04
N LEU A 19 -9.07 7.81 -12.99
CA LEU A 19 -8.25 8.14 -14.15
C LEU A 19 -8.35 7.08 -15.25
N SER A 20 -8.42 5.80 -14.88
CA SER A 20 -8.48 4.67 -15.82
C SER A 20 -9.77 4.64 -16.65
N ILE A 21 -10.85 5.27 -16.18
CA ILE A 21 -12.12 5.41 -16.93
C ILE A 21 -12.28 6.78 -17.61
N SER A 22 -11.26 7.64 -17.53
CA SER A 22 -11.30 8.99 -18.09
C SER A 22 -10.61 9.05 -19.45
N ASP A 23 -10.81 10.15 -20.17
CA ASP A 23 -10.10 10.44 -21.44
C ASP A 23 -8.69 11.02 -21.22
N ILE A 24 -8.23 11.15 -19.98
CA ILE A 24 -6.92 11.71 -19.65
C ILE A 24 -5.83 10.69 -20.00
N PRO A 25 -4.80 11.06 -20.78
CA PRO A 25 -3.65 10.19 -21.00
C PRO A 25 -2.96 9.84 -19.68
N PHE A 26 -3.06 8.58 -19.28
CA PHE A 26 -2.56 8.07 -17.99
C PHE A 26 -1.76 6.78 -18.21
N ALA A 27 -0.54 6.74 -17.67
CA ALA A 27 0.37 5.60 -17.81
C ALA A 27 0.18 4.52 -16.72
N GLY A 28 -0.93 4.58 -15.96
CA GLY A 28 -1.27 3.57 -14.96
C GLY A 28 -1.91 2.30 -15.56
N PRO A 29 -2.70 1.54 -14.78
CA PRO A 29 -3.13 1.85 -13.42
C PRO A 29 -2.04 1.68 -12.37
N ILE A 30 -2.18 2.43 -11.28
CA ILE A 30 -1.41 2.26 -10.05
C ILE A 30 -2.33 1.81 -8.91
N SER A 31 -1.73 1.38 -7.82
CA SER A 31 -2.43 1.31 -6.54
C SER A 31 -1.47 1.64 -5.40
N GLU A 32 -2.03 1.80 -4.21
CA GLU A 32 -1.26 1.87 -2.98
C GLU A 32 -1.88 1.01 -1.90
N VAL A 33 -1.06 0.57 -0.96
CA VAL A 33 -1.48 -0.11 0.26
C VAL A 33 -0.63 0.36 1.43
N ARG A 34 -1.19 0.26 2.64
CA ARG A 34 -0.43 0.32 3.88
C ARG A 34 0.02 -1.09 4.24
N VAL A 35 1.31 -1.31 4.46
CA VAL A 35 1.86 -2.54 5.02
C VAL A 35 2.42 -2.22 6.40
N ALA A 36 1.96 -2.95 7.41
CA ALA A 36 2.49 -2.84 8.76
C ALA A 36 2.98 -4.20 9.24
N ARG A 37 4.00 -4.22 10.09
CA ARG A 37 4.39 -5.41 10.83
C ARG A 37 3.85 -5.32 12.25
N ILE A 38 2.95 -6.22 12.60
CA ILE A 38 2.28 -6.27 13.91
C ILE A 38 2.53 -7.65 14.48
N ASP A 39 3.07 -7.71 15.70
CA ASP A 39 3.48 -8.95 16.37
C ASP A 39 4.39 -9.84 15.48
N GLY A 40 5.29 -9.22 14.72
CA GLY A 40 6.21 -9.91 13.81
C GLY A 40 5.59 -10.42 12.50
N GLN A 41 4.34 -10.06 12.17
CA GLN A 41 3.64 -10.47 10.95
C GLN A 41 3.28 -9.28 10.07
N PHE A 42 3.52 -9.38 8.76
CA PHE A 42 3.08 -8.35 7.81
C PHE A 42 1.57 -8.42 7.58
N GLN A 43 0.93 -7.25 7.60
CA GLN A 43 -0.49 -7.09 7.34
C GLN A 43 -0.72 -5.97 6.33
N ILE A 44 -1.62 -6.21 5.37
CA ILE A 44 -2.04 -5.22 4.38
C ILE A 44 -3.29 -4.50 4.88
N ASN A 45 -3.26 -3.18 4.82
CA ASN A 45 -4.33 -2.27 5.22
C ASN A 45 -4.92 -2.66 6.59
N PRO A 46 -4.08 -2.79 7.64
CA PRO A 46 -4.53 -3.18 8.97
C PRO A 46 -5.51 -2.14 9.53
N LYS A 47 -6.22 -2.53 10.59
CA LYS A 47 -7.09 -1.58 11.29
C LYS A 47 -6.29 -0.49 11.96
N THR A 48 -6.84 0.72 12.03
CA THR A 48 -6.22 1.85 12.76
C THR A 48 -5.86 1.49 14.20
N SER A 49 -6.70 0.69 14.87
CA SER A 49 -6.47 0.26 16.25
C SER A 49 -5.29 -0.70 16.41
N ASP A 50 -4.91 -1.43 15.36
CA ASP A 50 -3.79 -2.38 15.40
C ASP A 50 -2.42 -1.71 15.16
N LEU A 51 -2.39 -0.54 14.53
CA LEU A 51 -1.16 0.19 14.18
C LEU A 51 -0.32 0.59 15.41
N GLN A 52 -0.94 0.75 16.58
CA GLN A 52 -0.23 1.07 17.83
C GLN A 52 0.72 -0.05 18.28
N ARG A 53 0.55 -1.26 17.74
CA ARG A 53 1.38 -2.44 18.02
C ARG A 53 2.36 -2.73 16.88
N ALA A 54 2.39 -1.87 15.87
CA ALA A 54 3.27 -2.05 14.73
C ALA A 54 4.68 -1.53 15.04
N ASP A 55 5.70 -2.30 14.68
CA ASP A 55 7.11 -1.86 14.72
C ASP A 55 7.60 -1.37 13.34
N MET A 56 6.72 -1.46 12.33
CA MET A 56 6.90 -0.91 11.00
C MET A 56 5.53 -0.58 10.41
N ASP A 57 5.42 0.60 9.81
CA ASP A 57 4.22 1.07 9.14
C ASP A 57 4.59 1.89 7.89
N LEU A 58 4.34 1.32 6.72
CA LEU A 58 4.70 1.88 5.42
C LEU A 58 3.47 2.00 4.52
N ILE A 59 3.36 3.08 3.76
CA ILE A 59 2.55 3.16 2.56
C ILE A 59 3.45 2.89 1.35
N VAL A 60 3.01 1.99 0.49
CA VAL A 60 3.70 1.63 -0.75
C VAL A 60 2.77 1.90 -1.91
N GLY A 61 3.22 2.68 -2.89
CA GLY A 61 2.53 2.94 -4.15
C GLY A 61 3.29 2.31 -5.32
N ALA A 62 2.58 1.58 -6.19
CA ALA A 62 3.21 0.85 -7.28
C ALA A 62 2.30 0.69 -8.52
N THR A 63 2.93 0.45 -9.66
CA THR A 63 2.29 -0.15 -10.83
C THR A 63 2.31 -1.68 -10.67
N GLY A 64 1.76 -2.41 -11.65
CA GLY A 64 1.89 -3.88 -11.68
C GLY A 64 3.34 -4.37 -11.79
N ASP A 65 4.24 -3.55 -12.34
CA ASP A 65 5.60 -3.97 -12.68
C ASP A 65 6.65 -3.41 -11.72
N SER A 66 6.44 -2.21 -11.17
CA SER A 66 7.46 -1.49 -10.40
C SER A 66 6.87 -0.71 -9.23
N VAL A 67 7.58 -0.73 -8.11
CA VAL A 67 7.34 0.18 -6.98
C VAL A 67 7.75 1.59 -7.35
N ALA A 68 6.88 2.56 -7.06
CA ALA A 68 7.06 3.97 -7.44
C ALA A 68 7.22 4.89 -6.23
N MET A 69 6.63 4.54 -5.09
CA MET A 69 6.65 5.35 -3.88
C MET A 69 6.67 4.45 -2.64
N VAL A 70 7.44 4.86 -1.63
CA VAL A 70 7.46 4.27 -0.29
C VAL A 70 7.56 5.42 0.71
N GLU A 71 6.66 5.45 1.70
CA GLU A 71 6.62 6.45 2.77
C GLU A 71 6.28 5.74 4.08
N GLY A 72 6.90 6.11 5.20
CA GLY A 72 6.50 5.57 6.50
C GLY A 72 7.60 5.61 7.56
N GLU A 73 7.36 4.89 8.65
CA GLU A 73 8.24 4.84 9.82
C GLU A 73 8.45 3.41 10.34
N MET A 74 9.57 3.20 11.01
CA MET A 74 10.05 1.88 11.45
C MET A 74 10.90 2.02 12.72
N ASP A 75 10.78 1.06 13.63
CA ASP A 75 11.56 0.98 14.87
C ASP A 75 12.85 0.16 14.66
N GLU A 76 13.88 0.79 14.09
CA GLU A 76 15.21 0.19 13.86
C GLU A 76 15.19 -1.16 13.11
N VAL A 77 14.20 -1.34 12.22
CA VAL A 77 14.03 -2.53 11.38
C VAL A 77 15.16 -2.67 10.37
N SER A 78 15.59 -3.90 10.08
CA SER A 78 16.66 -4.13 9.10
C SER A 78 16.22 -3.79 7.67
N GLU A 79 17.18 -3.43 6.81
CA GLU A 79 16.91 -3.16 5.40
C GLU A 79 16.30 -4.37 4.68
N GLU A 80 16.71 -5.59 5.05
CA GLU A 80 16.16 -6.83 4.50
C GLU A 80 14.67 -6.99 4.81
N GLU A 81 14.27 -6.69 6.05
CA GLU A 81 12.87 -6.74 6.48
C GLU A 81 12.03 -5.64 5.82
N MET A 82 12.58 -4.43 5.66
CA MET A 82 11.93 -3.35 4.91
C MET A 82 11.68 -3.76 3.46
N VAL A 83 12.68 -4.33 2.78
CA VAL A 83 12.54 -4.81 1.39
C VAL A 83 11.49 -5.93 1.30
N ALA A 84 11.46 -6.84 2.28
CA ALA A 84 10.46 -7.89 2.33
C ALA A 84 9.03 -7.32 2.51
N ALA A 85 8.86 -6.27 3.31
CA ALA A 85 7.58 -5.59 3.48
C ALA A 85 7.10 -4.91 2.19
N ILE A 86 8.01 -4.23 1.48
CA ILE A 86 7.73 -3.60 0.19
C ILE A 86 7.33 -4.66 -0.85
N ALA A 87 8.03 -5.79 -0.89
CA ALA A 87 7.69 -6.90 -1.79
C ALA A 87 6.30 -7.49 -1.45
N PHE A 88 6.01 -7.68 -0.17
CA PHE A 88 4.69 -8.15 0.30
C PHE A 88 3.56 -7.19 -0.08
N ALA A 89 3.79 -5.88 0.07
CA ALA A 89 2.86 -4.84 -0.37
C ALA A 89 2.65 -4.85 -1.90
N HIS A 90 3.72 -5.02 -2.68
CA HIS A 90 3.64 -5.01 -4.14
C HIS A 90 2.78 -6.16 -4.67
N GLU A 91 2.81 -7.34 -4.06
CA GLU A 91 1.93 -8.46 -4.42
C GLU A 91 0.45 -8.12 -4.24
N ALA A 92 0.08 -7.42 -3.15
CA ALA A 92 -1.29 -6.95 -2.96
C ALA A 92 -1.68 -5.87 -3.99
N ILE A 93 -0.76 -4.95 -4.30
CA ILE A 93 -0.96 -3.91 -5.32
C ILE A 93 -1.19 -4.51 -6.70
N LYS A 94 -0.44 -5.55 -7.10
CA LYS A 94 -0.61 -6.22 -8.40
C LYS A 94 -2.04 -6.71 -8.62
N ALA A 95 -2.67 -7.28 -7.59
CA ALA A 95 -4.07 -7.71 -7.67
C ALA A 95 -5.03 -6.53 -7.87
N GLN A 96 -4.81 -5.41 -7.16
CA GLN A 96 -5.62 -4.20 -7.28
C GLN A 96 -5.44 -3.51 -8.65
N VAL A 97 -4.21 -3.46 -9.16
CA VAL A 97 -3.89 -2.95 -10.51
C VAL A 97 -4.56 -3.81 -11.58
N GLN A 98 -4.58 -5.14 -11.41
CA GLN A 98 -5.22 -6.03 -12.36
C GLN A 98 -6.75 -5.88 -12.40
N LEU A 99 -7.38 -5.50 -11.28
CA LEU A 99 -8.82 -5.24 -11.21
C LEU A 99 -9.24 -3.95 -11.92
N GLN A 100 -8.32 -2.99 -12.08
CA GLN A 100 -8.58 -1.70 -12.73
C GLN A 100 -8.51 -1.76 -14.27
N LYS A 101 -8.06 -2.89 -14.83
CA LYS A 101 -7.99 -3.13 -16.28
C LYS A 101 -9.27 -3.78 -16.78
#